data_AF-A0A539EEB6-F1
#
_entry.id   AF-A0A539EEB6-F1
#
_cell.length_a   1.000
_cell.length_b   1.000
_cell.length_c   1.000
_cell.angle_alpha   90.00
_cell.angle_beta   90.00
_cell.angle_gamma   90.00
#
_symmetry.space_group_name_H-M   'P 1'
#
loop_
_entity.id
_entity.type
_entity.pdbx_description
1 polymer ?
#
loop_
_entity_poly.entity_id
_entity_poly.type
_entity_poly.pdbx_seq_one_letter_code
_entity_poly.pdbx_strand_id
1 'polypeptide(L)'
;MVKTLAAFILRGPLQAIGVALLSGLLAFVVPPLTIVTGGVVALVTLRNGAKAGLIVVAGTAGVLAVLAYAALSELSQLLTYLTSLVLAVIPVWGLAWVLRTTVSLSKTVLVA
;
A
#
# COMPACT_ATOMS: atom_id res chain seq x y z
N MET A 1 11.73 4.89 -17.12
CA MET A 1 10.79 3.80 -16.74
C MET A 1 9.99 4.13 -15.47
N VAL A 2 10.64 4.48 -14.35
CA VAL A 2 9.96 4.73 -13.05
C VAL A 2 8.94 5.90 -13.08
N LYS A 3 9.23 6.98 -13.81
CA LYS A 3 8.30 8.12 -13.98
C LYS A 3 6.97 7.73 -14.63
N THR A 4 6.99 6.79 -15.59
CA THR A 4 5.78 6.34 -16.29
C THR A 4 4.87 5.54 -15.37
N LEU A 5 5.45 4.70 -14.52
CA LEU A 5 4.70 3.94 -13.50
C LEU A 5 4.11 4.86 -12.45
N ALA A 6 4.89 5.83 -11.94
CA ALA A 6 4.39 6.84 -11.01
C ALA A 6 3.24 7.66 -11.61
N ALA A 7 3.39 8.09 -12.87
CA ALA A 7 2.32 8.79 -13.59
C ALA A 7 1.06 7.91 -13.71
N PHE A 8 1.21 6.61 -13.98
CA PHE A 8 0.09 5.67 -14.05
C PHE A 8 -0.62 5.48 -12.71
N ILE A 9 0.13 5.24 -11.63
CA ILE A 9 -0.42 5.12 -10.26
C ILE A 9 -1.27 6.35 -9.90
N LEU A 10 -0.83 7.52 -10.34
CA LEU A 10 -1.46 8.79 -9.97
C LEU A 10 -2.58 9.24 -10.94
N ARG A 11 -2.89 8.47 -11.99
CA ARG A 11 -4.02 8.76 -12.90
C ARG A 11 -5.38 8.58 -12.23
N GLY A 12 -5.46 7.80 -11.16
CA GLY A 12 -6.69 7.61 -10.40
C GLY A 12 -6.59 6.51 -9.33
N PRO A 13 -7.63 6.38 -8.48
CA PRO A 13 -7.62 5.47 -7.35
C PRO A 13 -7.60 4.00 -7.78
N LEU A 14 -8.28 3.66 -8.89
CA LEU A 14 -8.31 2.29 -9.41
C LEU A 14 -6.94 1.84 -9.96
N GLN A 15 -6.18 2.74 -10.59
CA GLN A 15 -4.83 2.41 -11.05
C GLN A 15 -3.90 2.17 -9.87
N ALA A 16 -3.98 2.99 -8.82
CA ALA A 16 -3.20 2.79 -7.61
C ALA A 16 -3.54 1.47 -6.91
N ILE A 17 -4.83 1.17 -6.75
CA ILE A 17 -5.30 -0.10 -6.17
C ILE A 17 -4.83 -1.27 -7.03
N GLY A 18 -4.93 -1.20 -8.35
CA GLY A 18 -4.47 -2.27 -9.25
C GLY A 18 -2.97 -2.57 -9.12
N VAL A 19 -2.13 -1.53 -9.07
CA VAL A 19 -0.67 -1.72 -8.89
C VAL A 19 -0.36 -2.28 -7.50
N ALA A 20 -0.99 -1.74 -6.45
CA ALA A 20 -0.82 -2.22 -5.08
C ALA A 20 -1.34 -3.66 -4.89
N LEU A 21 -2.40 -4.04 -5.60
CA LEU A 21 -2.94 -5.39 -5.62
C LEU A 21 -1.98 -6.37 -6.28
N LEU A 22 -1.48 -6.04 -7.46
CA LEU A 22 -0.52 -6.88 -8.17
C LEU A 22 0.76 -7.05 -7.37
N SER A 23 1.33 -5.95 -6.85
CA SER A 23 2.54 -6.03 -6.02
C SER A 23 2.28 -6.75 -4.70
N GLY A 24 1.10 -6.56 -4.11
CA GLY A 24 0.63 -7.29 -2.93
C GLY A 24 0.58 -8.79 -3.20
N LEU A 25 -0.22 -9.25 -4.16
CA LEU A 25 -0.33 -10.67 -4.51
C LEU A 25 1.02 -11.32 -4.80
N LEU A 26 1.88 -10.64 -5.59
CA LEU A 26 3.21 -11.16 -5.86
C LEU A 26 4.12 -11.14 -4.62
N ALA A 27 3.86 -10.29 -3.63
CA ALA A 27 4.62 -10.27 -2.38
C ALA A 27 4.47 -11.56 -1.55
N PHE A 28 3.39 -12.32 -1.75
CA PHE A 28 3.25 -13.65 -1.17
C PHE A 28 4.32 -14.62 -1.69
N VAL A 29 4.72 -14.50 -2.96
CA VAL A 29 5.77 -15.34 -3.59
C VAL A 29 7.15 -14.71 -3.44
N VAL A 30 7.22 -13.38 -3.55
CA VAL A 30 8.46 -12.60 -3.53
C VAL A 30 8.34 -11.48 -2.48
N PRO A 31 8.69 -11.76 -1.20
CA PRO A 31 8.48 -10.85 -0.08
C PRO A 31 8.96 -9.39 -0.28
N PRO A 32 10.08 -9.11 -1.00
CA PRO A 32 10.53 -7.74 -1.25
C PRO A 32 9.53 -6.84 -2.01
N LEU A 33 8.54 -7.40 -2.69
CA LEU A 33 7.52 -6.61 -3.41
C LEU A 33 6.57 -5.84 -2.49
N THR A 34 6.54 -6.17 -1.19
CA THR A 34 5.86 -5.37 -0.16
C THR A 34 6.32 -3.91 -0.16
N ILE A 35 7.58 -3.64 -0.49
CA ILE A 35 8.15 -2.28 -0.60
C ILE A 35 7.46 -1.49 -1.71
N VAL A 36 7.11 -2.14 -2.83
CA VAL A 36 6.42 -1.50 -3.95
C VAL A 36 4.99 -1.13 -3.53
N THR A 37 4.31 -2.03 -2.82
CA THR A 37 2.97 -1.77 -2.28
C THR A 37 2.99 -0.58 -1.32
N GLY A 38 3.97 -0.54 -0.40
CA GLY A 38 4.20 0.62 0.49
C GLY A 38 4.52 1.90 -0.27
N GLY A 39 5.36 1.82 -1.31
CA GLY A 39 5.72 2.96 -2.15
C GLY A 39 4.53 3.56 -2.91
N VAL A 40 3.61 2.72 -3.41
CA VAL A 40 2.35 3.17 -4.03
C VAL A 40 1.51 3.95 -3.02
N VAL A 41 1.36 3.42 -1.80
CA VAL A 41 0.59 4.06 -0.74
C VAL A 41 1.23 5.38 -0.31
N ALA A 42 2.55 5.41 -0.12
CA ALA A 42 3.28 6.64 0.20
C ALA A 42 3.11 7.70 -0.89
N LEU A 43 3.27 7.32 -2.17
CA LEU A 43 3.16 8.23 -3.31
C LEU A 43 1.76 8.86 -3.42
N VAL A 44 0.70 8.04 -3.27
CA VAL A 44 -0.68 8.53 -3.28
C VAL A 44 -0.98 9.40 -2.07
N THR A 45 -0.44 9.04 -0.89
CA THR A 45 -0.62 9.81 0.34
C THR A 45 0.03 11.18 0.25
N LEU A 46 1.27 11.25 -0.24
CA LEU A 46 2.02 12.49 -0.42
C LEU A 46 1.35 13.40 -1.45
N ARG A 47 0.91 12.87 -2.60
CA ARG A 47 0.36 13.70 -3.68
C ARG A 47 -1.11 14.06 -3.48
N ASN A 48 -1.96 13.10 -3.12
CA ASN A 48 -3.42 13.26 -3.23
C ASN A 48 -4.12 13.40 -1.87
N GLY A 49 -3.61 12.80 -0.80
CA GLY A 49 -4.13 13.03 0.55
C GLY A 49 -3.93 11.85 1.46
N ALA A 50 -3.95 12.08 2.78
CA ALA A 50 -4.12 11.00 3.75
C ALA A 50 -5.37 10.15 3.42
N LYS A 51 -6.49 10.81 3.11
CA LYS A 51 -7.73 10.14 2.68
C LYS A 51 -7.53 9.30 1.42
N ALA A 52 -6.83 9.82 0.41
CA ALA A 52 -6.58 9.08 -0.83
C ALA A 52 -5.70 7.84 -0.59
N GLY A 53 -4.66 7.96 0.24
CA GLY A 53 -3.84 6.82 0.65
C GLY A 53 -4.66 5.76 1.38
N LEU A 54 -5.55 6.19 2.30
CA LEU A 54 -6.38 5.26 3.06
C LEU A 54 -7.38 4.50 2.17
N ILE A 55 -7.94 5.17 1.15
CA ILE A 55 -8.79 4.52 0.14
C ILE A 55 -8.01 3.43 -0.62
N VAL A 56 -6.75 3.69 -0.98
CA VAL A 56 -5.91 2.69 -1.67
C VAL A 56 -5.62 1.51 -0.74
N VAL A 57 -5.29 1.76 0.53
CA VAL A 57 -5.07 0.70 1.52
C VAL A 57 -6.32 -0.15 1.70
N ALA A 58 -7.47 0.48 1.97
CA ALA A 58 -8.73 -0.20 2.19
C ALA A 58 -9.21 -0.96 0.94
N GLY A 59 -9.12 -0.35 -0.24
CA GLY A 59 -9.49 -0.98 -1.50
C GLY A 59 -8.58 -2.16 -1.85
N THR A 60 -7.27 -2.03 -1.66
CA THR A 60 -6.32 -3.12 -1.87
C THR A 60 -6.57 -4.26 -0.89
N ALA A 61 -6.71 -3.96 0.41
CA ALA A 61 -6.99 -4.96 1.43
C ALA A 61 -8.32 -5.68 1.18
N GLY A 62 -9.37 -4.94 0.82
CA GLY A 62 -10.68 -5.50 0.51
C GLY A 62 -10.67 -6.45 -0.68
N VAL A 63 -10.04 -6.05 -1.80
CA VAL A 63 -9.94 -6.91 -2.98
C VAL A 63 -9.05 -8.13 -2.72
N LEU A 64 -7.93 -7.95 -2.00
CA LEU A 64 -7.11 -9.10 -1.57
C LEU A 64 -7.89 -10.06 -0.70
N ALA A 65 -8.69 -9.57 0.24
CA ALA A 65 -9.52 -10.41 1.10
C ALA A 65 -10.51 -11.26 0.30
N VAL A 66 -11.18 -10.66 -0.69
CA VAL A 66 -12.11 -11.39 -1.57
C VAL A 66 -11.37 -12.45 -2.40
N LEU A 67 -10.26 -12.08 -3.05
CA LEU A 67 -9.48 -13.00 -3.88
C LEU A 67 -8.91 -14.15 -3.07
N ALA A 68 -8.40 -13.84 -1.89
CA ALA A 68 -7.75 -14.80 -1.04
C ALA A 68 -8.78 -15.69 -0.30
N TYR A 69 -9.99 -15.20 0.01
CA TYR A 69 -11.12 -16.05 0.41
C TYR A 69 -11.55 -17.02 -0.71
N ALA A 70 -11.52 -16.58 -1.97
CA ALA A 70 -11.85 -17.44 -3.10
C ALA A 70 -10.76 -18.47 -3.43
N ALA A 71 -9.50 -18.17 -3.13
CA ALA A 71 -8.34 -19.00 -3.52
C ALA A 71 -7.77 -19.88 -2.41
N LEU A 72 -7.85 -19.47 -1.14
CA LEU A 72 -7.31 -20.21 0.00
C LEU A 72 -8.43 -20.95 0.72
N SER A 73 -8.26 -22.26 0.87
CA SER A 73 -9.15 -23.11 1.68
C SER A 73 -9.00 -22.88 3.18
N GLU A 74 -7.87 -22.32 3.62
CA GLU A 74 -7.58 -22.07 5.03
C GLU A 74 -7.69 -20.58 5.40
N LEU A 75 -8.71 -20.26 6.19
CA LEU A 75 -8.98 -18.92 6.70
C LEU A 75 -7.86 -18.36 7.58
N SER A 76 -7.13 -19.22 8.30
CA SER A 76 -5.99 -18.84 9.15
C SER A 76 -4.87 -18.20 8.34
N GLN A 77 -4.44 -18.84 7.25
CA GLN A 77 -3.37 -18.37 6.37
C GLN A 77 -3.76 -17.05 5.68
N LEU A 78 -5.02 -16.91 5.29
CA LEU A 78 -5.59 -15.66 4.77
C LEU A 78 -5.40 -14.51 5.78
N LEU A 79 -5.88 -14.69 7.00
CA LEU A 79 -5.84 -13.65 8.02
C LEU A 79 -4.41 -13.26 8.38
N THR A 80 -3.50 -14.23 8.50
CA THR A 80 -2.08 -13.95 8.76
C THR A 80 -1.46 -13.09 7.65
N TYR A 81 -1.71 -13.42 6.39
CA TYR A 81 -1.16 -12.70 5.25
C TYR A 81 -1.72 -11.27 5.13
N LEU A 82 -3.04 -11.09 5.28
CA LEU A 82 -3.61 -9.74 5.22
C LEU A 82 -3.15 -8.89 6.40
N THR A 83 -3.06 -9.48 7.59
CA THR A 83 -2.61 -8.76 8.79
C THR A 83 -1.16 -8.31 8.63
N SER A 84 -0.27 -9.16 8.09
CA SER A 84 1.13 -8.78 7.86
C SER A 84 1.27 -7.68 6.81
N LEU A 85 0.48 -7.74 5.72
CA LEU A 85 0.49 -6.70 4.69
C LEU A 85 -0.03 -5.37 5.23
N VAL A 86 -1.12 -5.38 5.99
CA VAL A 86 -1.69 -4.17 6.62
C VAL A 86 -0.70 -3.58 7.61
N LEU A 87 -0.08 -4.41 8.46
CA LEU A 87 0.95 -3.97 9.40
C LEU A 87 2.18 -3.37 8.72
N ALA A 88 2.54 -3.84 7.52
CA ALA A 88 3.64 -3.26 6.75
C ALA A 88 3.26 -1.90 6.12
N VAL A 89 2.01 -1.72 5.70
CA VAL A 89 1.57 -0.56 4.90
C VAL A 89 1.04 0.59 5.76
N ILE A 90 0.39 0.30 6.90
CA ILE A 90 -0.10 1.30 7.86
C ILE A 90 1.01 2.28 8.32
N PRO A 91 2.18 1.83 8.80
CA PRO A 91 3.24 2.74 9.24
C PRO A 91 3.74 3.60 8.08
N VAL A 92 3.85 3.03 6.87
CA VAL A 92 4.26 3.78 5.66
C VAL A 92 3.26 4.89 5.33
N TRP A 93 1.96 4.61 5.43
CA TRP A 93 0.92 5.63 5.27
C TRP A 93 1.02 6.74 6.33
N GLY A 94 1.25 6.38 7.59
CA GLY A 94 1.44 7.32 8.70
C GLY A 94 2.64 8.23 8.49
N LEU A 95 3.81 7.66 8.13
CA LEU A 95 5.03 8.41 7.84
C LEU A 95 4.86 9.33 6.63
N ALA A 96 4.19 8.85 5.57
CA ALA A 96 3.89 9.68 4.40
C ALA A 96 2.96 10.86 4.75
N TRP A 97 2.03 10.66 5.69
CA TRP A 97 1.17 11.72 6.18
C TRP A 97 1.95 12.75 7.02
N VAL A 98 2.80 12.30 7.95
CA VAL A 98 3.68 13.18 8.75
C VAL A 98 4.62 13.97 7.84
N LEU A 99 5.24 13.33 6.85
CA LEU A 99 6.12 13.99 5.89
C LEU A 99 5.37 15.04 5.08
N ARG A 100 4.14 14.75 4.66
CA ARG A 100 3.31 15.70 3.92
C ARG A 100 2.95 16.94 4.74
N THR A 101 2.60 16.76 6.02
CA THR A 101 2.15 17.87 6.88
C THR A 101 3.32 18.69 7.40
N THR A 102 4.46 18.05 7.68
CA THR A 102 5.64 18.73 8.25
C THR A 102 6.62 19.24 7.21
N VAL A 103 6.62 18.66 5.99
CA VAL A 103 7.59 18.92 4.90
C VAL A 103 9.04 18.77 5.39
N SER A 104 9.25 18.04 6.49
CA SER A 104 10.54 17.88 7.16
C SER A 104 10.88 16.40 7.26
N LEU A 105 11.97 16.02 6.59
CA LEU A 105 12.47 14.65 6.61
C LEU A 105 12.99 14.29 8.02
N SER A 106 13.62 15.24 8.71
CA SER A 106 14.14 15.06 10.07
C SER A 106 13.04 14.72 11.09
N LYS A 107 11.89 15.40 11.03
CA LYS A 107 10.74 15.08 11.90
C LYS A 107 10.11 13.74 11.57
N THR A 108 10.18 13.32 10.31
CA THR A 108 9.63 12.04 9.87
C THR A 108 10.47 10.87 10.40
N VAL A 109 11.81 10.98 10.33
CA VAL A 109 12.74 9.96 10.84
C VAL A 109 12.63 9.79 12.37
N LEU A 110 12.33 10.86 13.11
CA LEU A 110 12.16 10.80 14.56
C LEU A 110 10.91 10.00 15.00
N VAL A 111 9.92 9.88 14.12
CA VAL A 111 8.62 9.21 14.39
C VAL A 111 8.57 7.81 13.75
N ALA A 112 9.57 7.44 12.94
CA ALA A 112 9.70 6.14 12.27
C ALA A 112 10.31 5.09 13.20
#